data_AF-A0A4U8UE25-F1
#
_entry.id   AF-A0A4U8UE25-F1
#
_cell.length_a   1.000
_cell.length_b   1.000
_cell.length_c   1.000
_cell.angle_alpha   90.00
_cell.angle_beta   90.00
_cell.angle_gamma   90.00
#
_symmetry.space_group_name_H-M   'P 1'
#
loop_
_entity.id
_entity.type
_entity.pdbx_description
1 polymer ?
#
loop_
_entity_poly.entity_id
_entity_poly.type
_entity_poly.pdbx_seq_one_letter_code
_entity_poly.pdbx_strand_id
1 'polypeptide(L)'
;MKNIKLTPNLAWGLVIFGGIVECFWASGLKYSDNLFAFTLTGIGIFISFISMILAVKVLEIGIAYSVFVGIGTAGVTLAEILIFNEPFSPLKILFIATLLIGVIGLKLSSSEKEEVQEEKLVSNFSHDLGLDTILKEEQK
;
A
#
# COMPACT_ATOMS: atom_id res chain seq x y z
N MET A 1 22.44 -15.54 -9.30
CA MET A 1 21.38 -14.55 -9.01
C MET A 1 20.75 -14.95 -7.68
N LYS A 2 20.94 -14.16 -6.61
CA LYS A 2 20.57 -14.52 -5.24
C LYS A 2 19.04 -14.70 -5.14
N ASN A 3 18.61 -15.90 -4.74
CA ASN A 3 17.22 -16.18 -4.35
C ASN A 3 16.88 -15.36 -3.11
N ILE A 4 16.39 -14.13 -3.29
CA ILE A 4 15.79 -13.36 -2.21
C ILE A 4 14.48 -14.08 -1.87
N LYS A 5 14.49 -14.86 -0.79
CA LYS A 5 13.24 -15.36 -0.19
C LYS A 5 12.48 -14.15 0.36
N LEU A 6 11.60 -13.61 -0.46
CA LEU A 6 10.68 -12.54 -0.11
C LEU A 6 9.67 -13.10 0.89
N THR A 7 9.95 -12.91 2.19
CA THR A 7 9.02 -13.28 3.26
C THR A 7 7.99 -12.16 3.49
N PRO A 8 6.79 -12.46 4.00
CA PRO A 8 5.78 -11.44 4.30
C PRO A 8 6.30 -10.31 5.19
N ASN A 9 7.13 -10.63 6.19
CA ASN A 9 7.75 -9.64 7.08
C ASN A 9 8.69 -8.69 6.32
N LEU A 10 9.46 -9.21 5.36
CA LEU A 10 10.34 -8.40 4.52
C LEU A 10 9.52 -7.52 3.58
N ALA A 11 8.42 -8.03 3.03
CA ALA A 11 7.52 -7.28 2.16
C ALA A 11 6.91 -6.08 2.91
N TRP A 12 6.41 -6.29 4.14
CA TRP A 12 5.95 -5.19 4.99
C TRP A 12 7.05 -4.17 5.30
N GLY A 13 8.27 -4.64 5.59
CA GLY A 13 9.43 -3.77 5.76
C GLY A 13 9.74 -2.92 4.52
N LEU A 14 9.60 -3.49 3.32
CA LEU A 14 9.78 -2.78 2.05
C LEU A 14 8.69 -1.72 1.80
N VAL A 15 7.44 -1.98 2.18
CA VAL A 15 6.35 -0.98 2.09
C VAL A 15 6.67 0.22 2.99
N ILE A 16 7.02 -0.04 4.25
CA ILE A 16 7.33 1.03 5.22
C ILE A 16 8.56 1.82 4.75
N PHE A 17 9.62 1.11 4.34
CA PHE A 17 10.82 1.74 3.82
C PHE A 17 10.52 2.59 2.56
N GLY A 18 9.74 2.05 1.62
CA GLY A 18 9.33 2.74 0.41
C GLY A 18 8.53 4.01 0.70
N GLY A 19 7.59 3.96 1.66
CA GLY A 19 6.78 5.11 2.07
C GLY A 19 7.58 6.17 2.84
N ILE A 20 8.61 5.78 3.60
CA ILE A 20 9.53 6.75 4.21
C ILE A 20 10.35 7.45 3.12
N VAL A 21 10.91 6.70 2.17
CA VAL A 21 11.65 7.26 1.03
C VAL A 21 10.77 8.18 0.20
N GLU A 22 9.47 7.86 0.09
CA GLU A 22 8.45 8.73 -0.51
C GLU A 22 8.39 10.12 0.12
N CYS A 23 8.38 10.20 1.45
CA CYS A 23 8.35 11.48 2.14
C CYS A 23 9.53 12.39 1.74
N PHE A 24 10.72 11.79 1.58
CA PHE A 24 11.93 12.51 1.20
C PHE A 24 11.90 12.96 -0.27
N TRP A 25 11.54 12.09 -1.22
CA TRP A 25 11.53 12.48 -2.64
C TRP A 25 10.36 13.39 -2.98
N ALA A 26 9.19 13.22 -2.35
CA ALA A 26 8.03 14.08 -2.56
C ALA A 26 8.30 15.51 -2.07
N SER A 27 8.96 15.64 -0.92
CA SER A 27 9.47 16.95 -0.46
C SER A 27 10.53 17.50 -1.42
N GLY A 28 11.43 16.63 -1.92
CA GLY A 28 12.45 16.98 -2.91
C GLY A 28 11.89 17.59 -4.19
N LEU A 29 10.74 17.12 -4.71
CA LEU A 29 10.09 17.69 -5.89
C LEU A 29 9.71 19.16 -5.71
N LYS A 30 9.34 19.57 -4.50
CA LYS A 30 8.89 20.93 -4.19
C LYS A 30 10.06 21.91 -4.01
N TYR A 31 11.21 21.43 -3.54
CA TYR A 31 12.36 22.26 -3.15
C TYR A 31 13.65 21.96 -3.93
N SER A 32 13.58 21.19 -5.02
CA SER A 32 14.74 20.85 -5.83
C SER A 32 15.15 22.00 -6.76
N ASP A 33 15.93 22.93 -6.25
CA ASP A 33 16.45 24.06 -7.03
C ASP A 33 17.70 23.71 -7.88
N ASN A 34 18.32 22.55 -7.62
CA ASN A 34 19.58 22.14 -8.25
C ASN A 34 19.43 20.85 -9.04
N LEU A 35 20.14 20.71 -10.18
CA LEU A 35 20.15 19.48 -10.99
C LEU A 35 20.57 18.23 -10.18
N PHE A 36 21.42 18.40 -9.17
CA PHE A 36 21.82 17.34 -8.25
C PHE A 36 20.64 16.88 -7.37
N ALA A 37 19.86 17.82 -6.81
CA ALA A 37 18.67 17.51 -6.02
C ALA A 37 17.57 16.86 -6.87
N PHE A 38 17.45 17.27 -8.14
CA PHE A 38 16.50 16.68 -9.08
C PHE A 38 16.85 15.22 -9.39
N THR A 39 18.14 14.95 -9.62
CA THR A 39 18.65 13.59 -9.84
C THR A 39 18.42 12.71 -8.61
N LEU A 40 18.68 13.25 -7.41
CA LEU A 40 18.49 12.53 -6.16
C LEU A 40 16.99 12.19 -5.92
N THR A 41 16.11 13.13 -6.26
CA THR A 41 14.66 12.94 -6.21
C THR A 41 14.21 11.84 -7.18
N GLY A 42 14.73 11.83 -8.41
CA GLY A 42 14.47 10.77 -9.39
C GLY A 42 14.93 9.38 -8.93
N ILE A 43 16.10 9.30 -8.29
CA ILE A 43 16.58 8.05 -7.67
C ILE A 43 15.67 7.61 -6.53
N GLY A 44 15.22 8.55 -5.69
CA GLY A 44 14.29 8.29 -4.60
C GLY A 44 12.96 7.70 -5.08
N ILE A 45 12.40 8.25 -6.16
CA ILE A 45 11.20 7.72 -6.82
C ILE A 45 11.46 6.27 -7.26
N PHE A 46 12.55 6.01 -7.96
CA PHE A 46 12.90 4.67 -8.43
C PHE A 46 13.00 3.65 -7.29
N ILE A 47 13.68 4.00 -6.20
CA ILE A 47 13.88 3.12 -5.04
C ILE A 47 12.54 2.84 -4.33
N SER A 48 11.72 3.88 -4.17
CA SER A 48 10.42 3.78 -3.51
C SER A 48 9.48 2.86 -4.30
N PHE A 49 9.37 3.08 -5.61
CA PHE A 49 8.55 2.23 -6.49
C PHE A 49 9.07 0.80 -6.61
N ILE A 50 10.39 0.58 -6.68
CA ILE A 50 10.93 -0.78 -6.70
C ILE A 50 10.60 -1.52 -5.40
N SER A 51 10.72 -0.87 -4.26
CA SER A 51 10.36 -1.46 -2.96
C SER A 51 8.88 -1.86 -2.94
N MET A 52 8.00 -1.01 -3.48
CA MET A 52 6.58 -1.30 -3.61
C MET A 52 6.30 -2.46 -4.57
N ILE A 53 6.92 -2.48 -5.75
CA ILE A 53 6.81 -3.57 -6.74
C ILE A 53 7.25 -4.90 -6.14
N LEU A 54 8.28 -4.90 -5.29
CA LEU A 54 8.74 -6.11 -4.61
C LEU A 54 7.79 -6.55 -3.50
N ALA A 55 7.19 -5.61 -2.78
CA ALA A 55 6.24 -5.89 -1.71
C ALA A 55 4.94 -6.53 -2.24
N VAL A 56 4.39 -6.01 -3.33
CA VAL A 56 3.14 -6.52 -3.95
C VAL A 56 3.30 -7.90 -4.62
N LYS A 57 4.53 -8.42 -4.74
CA LYS A 57 4.75 -9.82 -5.16
C LYS A 57 4.39 -10.82 -4.06
N VAL A 58 4.25 -10.35 -2.82
CA VAL A 58 3.95 -11.17 -1.64
C VAL A 58 2.65 -10.72 -0.98
N LEU A 59 2.39 -9.42 -0.97
CA LEU A 59 1.22 -8.79 -0.37
C LEU A 59 0.16 -8.50 -1.43
N GLU A 60 -1.10 -8.55 -1.05
CA GLU A 60 -2.20 -8.07 -1.87
C GLU A 60 -1.99 -6.59 -2.21
N ILE A 61 -2.13 -6.25 -3.51
CA ILE A 61 -1.79 -4.91 -4.02
C ILE A 61 -2.65 -3.81 -3.39
N GLY A 62 -3.93 -4.09 -3.12
CA GLY A 62 -4.86 -3.17 -2.48
C GLY A 62 -4.41 -2.78 -1.07
N ILE A 63 -4.04 -3.77 -0.26
CA ILE A 63 -3.54 -3.56 1.11
C ILE A 63 -2.21 -2.81 1.11
N ALA A 64 -1.25 -3.27 0.32
CA ALA A 64 0.09 -2.68 0.29
C ALA A 64 0.04 -1.22 -0.20
N TYR A 65 -0.74 -0.92 -1.25
CA TYR A 65 -0.83 0.42 -1.82
C TYR A 65 -1.54 1.39 -0.89
N SER A 66 -2.60 0.94 -0.21
CA SER A 66 -3.30 1.76 0.77
C SER A 66 -2.38 2.20 1.92
N VAL A 67 -1.52 1.29 2.40
CA VAL A 67 -0.55 1.61 3.46
C VAL A 67 0.58 2.49 2.94
N PHE A 68 1.11 2.20 1.75
CA PHE A 68 2.15 3.01 1.10
C PHE A 68 1.71 4.48 0.96
N VAL A 69 0.56 4.72 0.32
CA VAL A 69 0.00 6.07 0.12
C VAL A 69 -0.35 6.73 1.45
N GLY A 70 -0.86 5.97 2.42
CA GLY A 70 -1.17 6.49 3.75
C GLY A 70 0.06 7.04 4.48
N ILE A 71 1.17 6.28 4.47
CA ILE A 71 2.45 6.69 5.06
C ILE A 71 3.00 7.92 4.32
N GLY A 72 3.03 7.88 2.98
CA GLY A 72 3.53 8.98 2.16
C GLY A 72 2.74 10.27 2.40
N THR A 73 1.41 10.22 2.35
CA THR A 73 0.54 11.37 2.57
C THR A 73 0.72 11.96 3.97
N ALA A 74 0.70 11.12 5.00
CA ALA A 74 0.86 11.56 6.38
C ALA A 74 2.26 12.16 6.62
N GLY A 75 3.31 11.49 6.13
CA GLY A 75 4.69 11.91 6.33
C GLY A 75 5.05 13.18 5.56
N VAL A 76 4.61 13.33 4.31
CA VAL A 76 4.79 14.58 3.54
C VAL A 76 4.06 15.73 4.22
N THR A 77 2.80 15.54 4.60
CA THR A 77 2.02 16.57 5.30
C THR A 77 2.71 17.00 6.60
N LEU A 78 3.20 16.04 7.38
CA LEU A 78 3.91 16.32 8.63
C LEU A 78 5.24 17.04 8.37
N ALA A 79 5.97 16.64 7.33
CA ALA A 79 7.21 17.30 6.92
C ALA A 79 6.96 18.75 6.47
N GLU A 80 5.89 19.01 5.71
CA GLU A 80 5.51 20.37 5.30
C GLU A 80 5.22 21.28 6.49
N ILE A 81 4.53 20.76 7.51
CA ILE A 81 4.20 21.52 8.72
C ILE A 81 5.45 21.73 9.59
N LEU A 82 6.24 20.69 9.86
CA LEU A 82 7.35 20.75 10.82
C LEU A 82 8.65 21.32 10.25
N ILE A 83 9.01 20.95 9.02
CA ILE A 83 10.30 21.29 8.40
C ILE A 83 10.20 22.59 7.61
N PHE A 84 9.11 22.74 6.86
CA PHE A 84 8.91 23.89 5.98
C PHE A 84 8.07 25.01 6.60
N ASN A 85 7.58 24.80 7.83
CA ASN A 85 6.83 25.77 8.63
C ASN A 85 5.64 26.37 7.84
N GLU A 86 5.03 25.56 6.96
CA GLU A 86 3.90 26.00 6.16
C GLU A 86 2.70 26.34 7.06
N PRO A 87 1.87 27.33 6.69
CA PRO A 87 0.74 27.72 7.50
C PRO A 87 -0.22 26.54 7.67
N PHE A 88 -0.39 26.14 8.92
CA PHE A 88 -1.31 25.09 9.34
C PHE A 88 -2.73 25.53 9.00
N SER A 89 -3.27 25.01 7.90
CA SER A 89 -4.66 25.25 7.51
C SER A 89 -5.52 24.08 8.00
N PRO A 90 -6.43 24.30 8.96
CA PRO A 90 -7.33 23.25 9.45
C PRO A 90 -8.15 22.59 8.33
N LEU A 91 -8.46 23.35 7.26
CA LEU A 91 -9.14 22.82 6.08
C LEU A 91 -8.27 21.81 5.30
N LYS A 92 -6.96 22.06 5.14
CA LYS A 92 -6.07 21.12 4.44
C LYS A 92 -6.06 19.76 5.15
N ILE A 93 -5.99 19.78 6.48
CA ILE A 93 -5.99 18.56 7.30
C ILE A 93 -7.32 17.83 7.22
N LEU A 94 -8.44 18.55 7.18
CA LEU A 94 -9.76 17.94 7.02
C LEU A 94 -9.90 17.23 5.65
N PHE A 95 -9.38 17.84 4.57
CA PHE A 95 -9.37 17.18 3.26
C PHE A 95 -8.43 15.98 3.21
N ILE A 96 -7.24 16.06 3.82
CA ILE A 96 -6.31 14.93 3.92
C ILE A 96 -6.92 13.80 4.75
N ALA A 97 -7.55 14.12 5.89
CA ALA A 97 -8.24 13.14 6.71
C ALA A 97 -9.39 12.46 5.93
N THR A 98 -10.16 13.23 5.16
CA THR A 98 -11.22 12.68 4.28
C THR A 98 -10.66 11.75 3.21
N LEU A 99 -9.52 12.11 2.58
CA LEU A 99 -8.84 11.23 1.63
C LEU A 99 -8.34 9.94 2.30
N LEU A 100 -7.70 10.04 3.47
CA LEU A 100 -7.22 8.88 4.21
C LEU A 100 -8.38 7.96 4.62
N ILE A 101 -9.51 8.52 5.07
CA ILE A 101 -10.73 7.75 5.35
C ILE A 101 -11.25 7.06 4.08
N GLY A 102 -11.21 7.75 2.93
CA GLY A 102 -11.56 7.16 1.64
C GLY A 102 -10.68 5.97 1.25
N VAL A 103 -9.36 6.10 1.42
CA VAL A 103 -8.39 5.02 1.17
C VAL A 103 -8.62 3.83 2.11
N ILE A 104 -8.84 4.10 3.39
CA ILE A 104 -9.14 3.06 4.40
C ILE A 104 -10.47 2.38 4.08
N GLY A 105 -11.51 3.14 3.71
CA GLY A 105 -12.81 2.61 3.32
C GLY A 105 -12.73 1.71 2.08
N LEU A 106 -11.92 2.08 1.09
CA LEU A 106 -11.64 1.23 -0.07
C LEU A 106 -10.92 -0.07 0.32
N LYS A 107 -9.93 -0.01 1.23
CA LYS A 107 -9.26 -1.20 1.76
C LYS A 107 -10.24 -2.16 2.43
N LEU A 108 -11.12 -1.65 3.31
CA LEU A 108 -12.13 -2.46 4.01
C LEU A 108 -13.12 -3.10 3.03
N SER A 109 -13.58 -2.35 2.02
CA SER A 109 -14.49 -2.88 1.01
C SER A 109 -13.85 -3.91 0.07
N SER A 110 -12.54 -3.84 -0.16
CA SER A 110 -11.84 -4.78 -1.05
C SER A 110 -11.58 -6.12 -0.39
N SER A 111 -11.17 -6.15 0.90
CA SER A 111 -10.99 -7.41 1.66
C SER A 111 -12.25 -8.26 1.73
N GLU A 112 -13.42 -7.63 1.94
CA GLU A 112 -14.70 -8.35 2.01
C GLU A 112 -15.10 -8.96 0.65
N LYS A 113 -14.68 -8.35 -0.46
CA LYS A 113 -15.02 -8.85 -1.80
C LYS A 113 -14.16 -10.03 -2.23
N GLU A 114 -12.88 -10.09 -1.87
CA GLU A 114 -12.00 -11.19 -2.28
C GLU A 114 -12.34 -12.50 -1.54
N GLU A 115 -12.56 -12.48 -0.22
CA GLU A 115 -12.97 -13.66 0.55
C GLU A 115 -14.35 -14.18 0.11
N VAL A 116 -15.32 -13.28 -0.09
CA VAL A 116 -16.68 -13.64 -0.51
C VAL A 116 -16.72 -14.12 -1.96
N GLN A 117 -15.82 -13.64 -2.83
CA GLN A 117 -15.72 -14.11 -4.20
C GLN A 117 -15.10 -15.51 -4.24
N GLU A 118 -14.00 -15.75 -3.52
CA GLU A 118 -13.31 -17.05 -3.48
C GLU A 118 -14.21 -18.15 -2.88
N GLU A 119 -14.94 -17.85 -1.80
CA GLU A 119 -15.92 -18.77 -1.21
C GLU A 119 -17.07 -19.11 -2.19
N LYS A 120 -17.59 -18.11 -2.93
CA LYS A 120 -18.63 -18.33 -3.95
C LYS A 120 -18.14 -19.15 -5.14
N LEU A 121 -16.90 -18.94 -5.55
CA LEU A 121 -16.26 -19.69 -6.64
C LEU A 121 -16.05 -21.15 -6.25
N VAL A 122 -15.50 -21.40 -5.06
CA VAL A 122 -15.28 -22.76 -4.53
C VAL A 122 -16.62 -23.47 -4.27
N SER A 123 -17.62 -22.77 -3.72
CA SER A 123 -18.97 -23.32 -3.51
C SER A 123 -19.65 -23.69 -4.82
N ASN A 124 -19.64 -22.81 -5.82
CA ASN A 124 -20.24 -23.10 -7.13
C ASN A 124 -19.53 -24.26 -7.84
N PHE A 125 -18.20 -24.31 -7.75
CA PHE A 125 -17.41 -25.38 -8.35
C PHE A 125 -17.62 -26.73 -7.64
N SER A 126 -17.69 -26.74 -6.31
CA SER A 126 -18.00 -27.94 -5.52
C SER A 126 -19.40 -28.47 -5.81
N HIS A 127 -20.37 -27.58 -6.03
CA HIS A 127 -21.73 -27.92 -6.41
C HIS A 127 -21.79 -28.51 -7.83
N ASP A 128 -21.09 -27.90 -8.82
CA ASP A 128 -21.02 -28.42 -10.19
C ASP A 128 -20.37 -29.81 -10.28
N LEU A 129 -19.45 -30.13 -9.36
CA LEU A 129 -18.78 -31.43 -9.29
C LEU A 129 -19.51 -32.47 -8.43
N GLY A 130 -20.59 -32.10 -7.74
CA GLY A 130 -21.34 -33.00 -6.84
C GLY A 130 -20.55 -33.49 -5.62
N LEU A 131 -19.50 -32.74 -5.22
CA LEU A 131 -18.61 -33.05 -4.10
C LEU A 131 -19.24 -32.74 -2.73
N ASP A 132 -20.35 -32.01 -2.71
CA ASP A 132 -21.13 -31.65 -1.51
C ASP A 132 -21.60 -32.88 -0.72
N THR A 133 -21.88 -33.97 -1.43
CA THR A 133 -22.28 -35.26 -0.83
C THR A 133 -21.12 -35.98 -0.14
N ILE A 134 -19.90 -35.88 -0.69
CA ILE A 134 -18.71 -36.57 -0.19
C ILE A 134 -18.11 -35.84 1.02
N LEU A 135 -18.11 -34.50 1.00
CA LEU A 135 -17.63 -33.70 2.13
C LEU A 135 -18.51 -33.85 3.38
N LYS A 136 -19.78 -34.22 3.21
CA LYS A 136 -20.73 -34.41 4.31
C LYS A 136 -20.61 -35.77 5.00
N GLU A 137 -20.08 -36.79 4.33
CA GLU A 137 -19.84 -38.11 4.92
C GLU A 137 -18.53 -38.20 5.71
N GLU A 138 -17.49 -37.45 5.32
CA GLU A 138 -16.18 -37.42 6.00
C GLU A 138 -16.17 -36.63 7.32
N GLN A 139 -17.17 -35.79 7.58
CA GLN A 139 -17.25 -34.95 8.79
C GLN A 139 -18.16 -35.54 9.89
N LYS A 140 -18.58 -36.81 9.76
CA LYS A 140 -19.39 -37.53 10.74
C LYS A 140 -18.65 -38.75 11.27
#